data_AF-A0A1D6NUV4-F1
#
_entry.id   AF-A0A1D6NUV4-F1
#
_cell.length_a   1.000
_cell.length_b   1.000
_cell.length_c   1.000
_cell.angle_alpha   90.00
_cell.angle_beta   90.00
_cell.angle_gamma   90.00
#
_symmetry.space_group_name_H-M   'P 1'
#
loop_
_entity.id
_entity.type
_entity.pdbx_description
1 polymer ?
#
loop_
_entity_poly.entity_id
_entity_poly.type
_entity_poly.pdbx_seq_one_letter_code
_entity_poly.pdbx_strand_id
1 'polypeptide(L)'
;MREDVQFVMLGSGDPELEDWMRSTESIFKDKFRGWVGFSVPVSHRITAGCDILLMPSRFEPCGLNQLYAMQYGTVPVVHATGGLRDTVENFNPFGENGEQGTGWAFAPLTTENMLWTLRTAISTYREHKSSWEGLMKRGMSKDFTWDHAAEQYEQIFQWAFIDRPYVM
;
A
#
# COMPACT_ATOMS: atom_id res chain seq x y z
N MET A 1 5.85 -10.62 -19.11
CA MET A 1 5.05 -9.45 -18.69
C MET A 1 4.22 -8.98 -19.87
N ARG A 2 2.88 -9.03 -19.82
CA ARG A 2 2.01 -8.67 -20.97
C ARG A 2 1.60 -7.19 -20.98
N GLU A 3 1.41 -6.61 -19.81
CA GLU A 3 1.09 -5.19 -19.65
C GLU A 3 2.32 -4.30 -19.93
N ASP A 4 2.08 -3.06 -20.34
CA ASP A 4 3.13 -2.06 -20.52
C ASP A 4 3.45 -1.29 -19.24
N VAL A 5 4.10 -1.97 -18.29
CA VAL A 5 4.40 -1.43 -16.96
C VAL A 5 5.87 -1.60 -16.63
N GLN A 6 6.35 -0.77 -15.71
CA GLN A 6 7.63 -0.94 -15.05
C GLN A 6 7.40 -1.40 -13.61
N PHE A 7 8.24 -2.31 -13.13
CA PHE A 7 8.16 -2.86 -11.78
C PHE A 7 9.55 -2.86 -11.16
N VAL A 8 9.68 -2.25 -9.99
CA VAL A 8 10.88 -2.27 -9.18
C VAL A 8 10.57 -2.91 -7.84
N MET A 9 11.46 -3.78 -7.38
CA MET A 9 11.41 -4.31 -6.02
C MET A 9 12.76 -4.15 -5.34
N LEU A 10 12.69 -3.77 -4.06
CA LEU A 10 13.82 -3.55 -3.17
C LEU A 10 13.69 -4.52 -1.99
N GLY A 11 14.71 -5.34 -1.76
CA GLY A 11 14.72 -6.23 -0.61
C GLY A 11 15.89 -7.21 -0.61
N SER A 12 16.05 -7.91 0.51
CA SER A 12 17.04 -8.96 0.72
C SER A 12 16.56 -9.90 1.83
N GLY A 13 17.13 -11.10 1.92
CA GLY A 13 16.96 -12.00 3.06
C GLY A 13 16.65 -13.45 2.71
N ASP A 14 16.22 -13.71 1.48
CA ASP A 14 16.00 -15.06 0.95
C ASP A 14 16.82 -15.24 -0.35
N PRO A 15 17.89 -16.06 -0.33
CA PRO A 15 18.74 -16.25 -1.51
C PRO A 15 18.01 -16.73 -2.76
N GLU A 16 16.98 -17.58 -2.63
CA GLU A 16 16.22 -18.08 -3.78
C GLU A 16 15.43 -16.94 -4.43
N LEU A 17 14.82 -16.07 -3.61
CA LEU A 17 14.12 -14.89 -4.11
C LEU A 17 15.08 -13.84 -4.70
N GLU A 18 16.26 -13.67 -4.13
CA GLU A 18 17.28 -12.76 -4.67
C GLU A 18 17.78 -13.21 -6.05
N ASP A 19 18.02 -14.52 -6.24
CA ASP A 19 18.39 -15.08 -7.54
C ASP A 19 17.23 -15.03 -8.54
N TRP A 20 16.00 -15.24 -8.07
CA TRP A 20 14.81 -15.03 -8.88
C TRP A 20 14.67 -13.57 -9.35
N MET A 21 14.98 -12.58 -8.50
CA MET A 21 14.99 -11.17 -8.88
C MET A 21 16.02 -10.90 -9.98
N ARG A 22 17.26 -11.37 -9.82
CA ARG A 22 18.34 -11.18 -10.80
C ARG A 22 18.00 -11.83 -12.15
N SER A 23 17.48 -13.06 -12.12
CA SER A 23 17.09 -13.77 -13.34
C SER A 23 15.88 -13.11 -14.03
N THR A 24 14.87 -12.66 -13.27
CA THR A 24 13.70 -11.97 -13.83
C THR A 24 14.07 -10.64 -14.49
N GLU A 25 15.00 -9.88 -13.90
CA GLU A 25 15.54 -8.66 -14.52
C GLU A 25 16.25 -8.96 -15.85
N SER A 26 16.99 -10.07 -15.94
CA SER A 26 17.66 -10.46 -17.18
C SER A 26 16.69 -10.80 -18.32
N ILE A 27 15.50 -11.32 -17.97
CA ILE A 27 14.44 -11.70 -18.91
C ILE A 27 13.63 -10.47 -19.36
N PHE A 28 13.33 -9.53 -18.45
CA PHE A 28 12.51 -8.36 -18.70
C PHE A 28 13.29 -7.05 -18.50
N LYS A 29 14.39 -6.89 -19.24
CA LYS A 29 15.35 -5.76 -19.07
C LYS A 29 14.76 -4.37 -19.27
N ASP A 30 13.63 -4.22 -19.94
CA ASP A 30 12.94 -2.95 -20.16
C ASP A 30 11.86 -2.66 -19.11
N LYS A 31 11.45 -3.67 -18.32
CA LYS A 31 10.26 -3.59 -17.45
C LYS A 31 10.47 -3.97 -15.99
N PHE A 32 11.42 -4.83 -15.65
CA PHE A 32 11.60 -5.29 -14.27
C PHE A 32 12.97 -4.89 -13.73
N ARG A 33 13.03 -4.43 -12.49
CA ARG A 33 14.27 -4.19 -11.74
C ARG A 33 14.22 -4.82 -10.35
N GLY A 34 15.24 -5.61 -10.03
CA GLY A 34 15.42 -6.23 -8.74
C GLY A 34 16.61 -5.62 -7.99
N TRP A 35 16.36 -4.71 -7.05
CA TRP A 35 17.41 -4.17 -6.20
C TRP A 35 17.61 -5.06 -4.98
N VAL A 36 18.61 -5.94 -5.06
CA VAL A 36 18.95 -6.85 -3.96
C VAL A 36 19.80 -6.14 -2.91
N GLY A 37 19.29 -6.10 -1.68
CA GLY A 37 19.90 -5.48 -0.52
C GLY A 37 18.90 -4.62 0.26
N PHE A 38 19.41 -3.83 1.22
CA PHE A 38 18.63 -2.78 1.87
C PHE A 38 19.32 -1.41 1.78
N SER A 39 18.56 -0.37 1.45
CA SER A 39 19.02 1.03 1.47
C SER A 39 17.84 1.98 1.69
N VAL A 40 17.88 2.68 2.83
CA VAL A 40 16.86 3.68 3.18
C VAL A 40 16.78 4.81 2.14
N PRO A 41 17.90 5.41 1.66
CA PRO A 41 17.82 6.42 0.61
C PRO A 41 17.17 5.91 -0.68
N VAL A 42 17.39 4.64 -1.04
CA VAL A 42 16.77 4.04 -2.23
C VAL A 42 15.29 3.75 -1.97
N SER A 43 14.91 3.26 -0.78
CA SER A 43 13.51 3.01 -0.45
C SER A 43 12.69 4.30 -0.52
N HIS A 44 13.19 5.42 0.04
CA HIS A 44 12.50 6.72 -0.07
C HIS A 44 12.37 7.19 -1.52
N ARG A 45 13.37 6.97 -2.38
CA ARG A 45 13.27 7.33 -3.81
C ARG A 45 12.28 6.45 -4.57
N ILE A 46 12.21 5.15 -4.25
CA ILE A 46 11.21 4.24 -4.82
C ILE A 46 9.82 4.67 -4.37
N THR A 47 9.62 4.89 -3.08
CA THR A 47 8.35 5.35 -2.53
C THR A 47 7.93 6.69 -3.10
N ALA A 48 8.85 7.62 -3.40
CA ALA A 48 8.50 8.89 -4.03
C ALA A 48 8.31 8.83 -5.55
N GLY A 49 9.00 7.88 -6.21
CA GLY A 49 9.08 7.82 -7.67
C GLY A 49 8.08 6.88 -8.33
N CYS A 50 7.48 5.96 -7.57
CA CYS A 50 6.50 5.02 -8.07
C CYS A 50 5.07 5.60 -8.03
N ASP A 51 4.25 5.26 -9.04
CA ASP A 51 2.82 5.59 -9.01
C ASP A 51 2.05 4.66 -8.05
N ILE A 52 2.41 3.38 -8.00
CA ILE A 52 1.78 2.35 -7.17
C ILE A 52 2.81 1.69 -6.26
N LEU A 53 2.45 1.46 -4.99
CA LEU A 53 3.19 0.58 -4.08
C LEU A 53 2.35 -0.67 -3.76
N LEU A 54 2.92 -1.86 -3.98
CA LEU A 54 2.25 -3.14 -3.79
C LEU A 54 2.68 -3.79 -2.47
N MET A 55 1.72 -4.18 -1.62
CA MET A 55 1.97 -4.86 -0.36
C MET A 55 1.10 -6.13 -0.23
N PRO A 56 1.55 -7.27 -0.76
CA PRO A 56 0.82 -8.53 -0.75
C PRO A 56 1.14 -9.35 0.52
N SER A 57 1.29 -8.68 1.67
CA SER A 57 1.64 -9.32 2.95
C SER A 57 0.61 -10.38 3.33
N ARG A 58 1.06 -11.56 3.77
CA ARG A 58 0.16 -12.62 4.31
C ARG A 58 -0.49 -12.18 5.62
N PHE A 59 0.28 -11.49 6.44
CA PHE A 59 -0.12 -10.91 7.71
C PHE A 59 0.74 -9.67 7.97
N GLU A 60 0.15 -8.60 8.47
CA GLU A 60 0.84 -7.32 8.69
C GLU A 60 0.22 -6.58 9.88
N PRO A 61 0.83 -6.64 11.08
CA PRO A 61 0.25 -6.04 12.28
C PRO A 61 0.48 -4.53 12.36
N CYS A 62 1.54 -4.01 11.75
CA CYS A 62 1.91 -2.59 11.82
C CYS A 62 1.61 -1.88 10.50
N GLY A 63 2.15 -2.39 9.38
CA GLY A 63 1.94 -1.78 8.06
C GLY A 63 2.39 -0.33 8.02
N LEU A 64 3.67 -0.06 7.82
CA LEU A 64 4.15 1.32 7.65
C LEU A 64 4.21 1.72 6.18
N ASN A 65 4.42 0.76 5.28
CA ASN A 65 4.61 1.04 3.87
C ASN A 65 3.40 1.71 3.21
N GLN A 66 2.16 1.41 3.63
CA GLN A 66 0.97 2.08 3.09
C GLN A 66 0.86 3.52 3.56
N LEU A 67 1.32 3.80 4.79
CA LEU A 67 1.37 5.16 5.34
C LEU A 67 2.39 5.98 4.56
N TYR A 68 3.58 5.42 4.32
CA TYR A 68 4.60 6.06 3.49
C TYR A 68 4.11 6.26 2.06
N ALA A 69 3.47 5.27 1.45
CA ALA A 69 2.91 5.41 0.11
C ALA A 69 1.95 6.61 0.04
N MET A 70 0.96 6.65 0.92
CA MET A 70 -0.02 7.73 0.97
C MET A 70 0.61 9.10 1.26
N GLN A 71 1.57 9.17 2.17
CA GLN A 71 2.29 10.41 2.49
C GLN A 71 3.07 10.97 1.29
N TYR A 72 3.57 10.10 0.41
CA TYR A 72 4.27 10.49 -0.81
C TYR A 72 3.35 10.68 -2.02
N GLY A 73 2.04 10.41 -1.88
CA GLY A 73 1.10 10.43 -3.00
C GLY A 73 1.22 9.21 -3.91
N THR A 74 1.95 8.17 -3.50
CA THR A 74 1.98 6.88 -4.19
C THR A 74 0.79 6.04 -3.75
N VAL A 75 0.04 5.51 -4.71
CA VAL A 75 -1.23 4.85 -4.38
C VAL A 75 -0.99 3.40 -3.93
N PRO A 76 -1.42 3.01 -2.72
CA PRO A 76 -1.19 1.66 -2.21
C PRO A 76 -2.17 0.65 -2.83
N VAL A 77 -1.64 -0.51 -3.23
CA VAL A 77 -2.40 -1.73 -3.52
C VAL A 77 -2.01 -2.80 -2.52
N VAL A 78 -2.94 -3.24 -1.68
CA VAL A 78 -2.64 -4.04 -0.48
C VAL A 78 -3.48 -5.30 -0.38
N HIS A 79 -2.96 -6.35 0.23
CA HIS A 79 -3.82 -7.44 0.70
C HIS A 79 -4.59 -6.97 1.94
N ALA A 80 -5.91 -7.21 1.99
CA ALA A 80 -6.78 -6.78 3.09
C ALA A 80 -6.60 -7.63 4.37
N THR A 81 -5.45 -7.47 5.02
CA THR A 81 -5.07 -8.16 6.27
C THR A 81 -4.50 -7.18 7.29
N GLY A 82 -4.73 -7.45 8.58
CA GLY A 82 -4.22 -6.64 9.70
C GLY A 82 -4.40 -5.14 9.48
N GLY A 83 -3.37 -4.35 9.79
CA GLY A 83 -3.41 -2.89 9.68
C GLY A 83 -3.62 -2.37 8.25
N LEU A 84 -3.30 -3.16 7.21
CA LEU A 84 -3.51 -2.75 5.81
C LEU A 84 -5.00 -2.59 5.50
N ARG A 85 -5.84 -3.47 6.04
CA ARG A 85 -7.30 -3.42 5.87
C ARG A 85 -7.89 -2.18 6.51
N ASP A 86 -7.38 -1.80 7.67
CA ASP A 86 -7.93 -0.70 8.47
C ASP A 86 -7.43 0.67 7.95
N THR A 87 -6.29 0.70 7.27
CA THR A 87 -5.68 1.95 6.81
C THR A 87 -6.04 2.32 5.36
N VAL A 88 -6.13 1.33 4.45
CA VAL A 88 -6.36 1.61 3.02
C VAL A 88 -7.84 1.48 2.69
N GLU A 89 -8.46 2.62 2.37
CA GLU A 89 -9.85 2.68 1.95
C GLU A 89 -9.95 2.41 0.45
N ASN A 90 -10.75 1.40 0.06
CA ASN A 90 -10.96 1.05 -1.34
C ASN A 90 -11.53 2.23 -2.13
N PHE A 91 -10.95 2.49 -3.31
CA PHE A 91 -11.45 3.52 -4.22
C PHE A 91 -12.89 3.25 -4.63
N ASN A 92 -13.76 4.23 -4.38
CA ASN A 92 -15.15 4.22 -4.81
C ASN A 92 -15.47 5.54 -5.53
N PRO A 93 -15.63 5.55 -6.86
CA PRO A 93 -15.94 6.77 -7.61
C PRO A 93 -17.39 7.24 -7.47
N PHE A 94 -18.26 6.45 -6.82
CA PHE A 94 -19.70 6.69 -6.72
C PHE A 94 -20.18 6.96 -5.28
N GLY A 95 -19.30 7.44 -4.40
CA GLY A 95 -19.68 7.79 -3.04
C GLY A 95 -20.72 8.92 -3.00
N GLU A 96 -21.49 9.01 -1.91
CA GLU A 96 -22.55 10.01 -1.74
C GLU A 96 -22.06 11.46 -1.92
N ASN A 97 -20.80 11.71 -1.56
CA ASN A 97 -20.12 13.00 -1.68
C ASN A 97 -19.06 13.03 -2.80
N GLY A 98 -19.21 12.18 -3.82
CA GLY A 98 -18.25 12.02 -4.91
C GLY A 98 -17.23 10.91 -4.65
N GLU A 99 -16.06 11.02 -5.29
CA GLU A 99 -15.02 10.00 -5.21
C GLU A 99 -14.39 9.88 -3.81
N GLN A 100 -14.31 8.64 -3.32
CA GLN A 100 -13.76 8.29 -2.00
C GLN A 100 -12.67 7.21 -2.12
N GLY A 101 -11.94 6.99 -1.02
CA GLY A 101 -10.89 5.99 -0.92
C GLY A 101 -9.49 6.53 -1.20
N THR A 102 -8.49 5.78 -0.74
CA THR A 102 -7.06 6.13 -0.77
C THR A 102 -6.21 5.12 -1.53
N GLY A 103 -6.77 3.99 -1.95
CA GLY A 103 -6.07 3.00 -2.77
C GLY A 103 -6.95 1.79 -3.04
N TRP A 104 -6.34 0.62 -3.13
CA TRP A 104 -7.08 -0.63 -3.29
C TRP A 104 -6.60 -1.71 -2.33
N ALA A 105 -7.54 -2.35 -1.65
CA ALA A 105 -7.34 -3.53 -0.83
C ALA A 105 -8.01 -4.74 -1.50
N PHE A 106 -7.24 -5.79 -1.77
CA PHE A 106 -7.71 -7.01 -2.39
C PHE A 106 -7.81 -8.16 -1.38
N ALA A 107 -8.79 -9.05 -1.58
CA ALA A 107 -8.93 -10.30 -0.86
C ALA A 107 -9.81 -11.27 -1.67
N PRO A 108 -9.64 -12.60 -1.51
CA PRO A 108 -8.58 -13.30 -0.78
C PRO A 108 -7.19 -13.13 -1.41
N LEU A 109 -6.12 -13.50 -0.66
CA LEU A 109 -4.72 -13.49 -1.11
C LEU A 109 -4.48 -14.55 -2.20
N THR A 110 -4.87 -14.22 -3.42
CA THR A 110 -4.61 -15.04 -4.60
C THR A 110 -3.99 -14.20 -5.71
N THR A 111 -3.28 -14.86 -6.61
CA THR A 111 -2.66 -14.21 -7.77
C THR A 111 -3.72 -13.53 -8.65
N GLU A 112 -4.89 -14.14 -8.80
CA GLU A 112 -5.99 -13.62 -9.62
C GLU A 112 -6.52 -12.30 -9.07
N ASN A 113 -6.79 -12.24 -7.75
CA ASN A 113 -7.31 -11.02 -7.13
C ASN A 113 -6.26 -9.91 -7.13
N MET A 114 -5.00 -10.23 -6.82
CA MET A 114 -3.91 -9.27 -6.88
C MET A 114 -3.75 -8.68 -8.29
N LEU A 115 -3.74 -9.53 -9.33
CA LEU A 115 -3.63 -9.09 -10.72
C LEU A 115 -4.86 -8.30 -11.17
N TRP A 116 -6.07 -8.69 -10.75
CA TRP A 116 -7.28 -7.94 -11.06
C TRP A 116 -7.22 -6.53 -10.47
N THR A 117 -6.87 -6.42 -9.19
CA THR A 117 -6.76 -5.12 -8.51
C THR A 117 -5.64 -4.25 -9.09
N LEU A 118 -4.48 -4.82 -9.42
CA LEU A 118 -3.41 -4.08 -10.11
C LEU A 118 -3.88 -3.56 -11.48
N ARG A 119 -4.59 -4.37 -12.27
CA ARG A 119 -5.13 -3.93 -13.56
C ARG A 119 -6.16 -2.82 -13.40
N THR A 120 -7.02 -2.90 -12.39
CA THR A 120 -7.96 -1.83 -12.05
C THR A 120 -7.21 -0.53 -11.75
N ALA A 121 -6.21 -0.58 -10.87
CA ALA A 121 -5.39 0.59 -10.53
C ALA A 121 -4.66 1.16 -11.75
N ILE A 122 -4.07 0.31 -12.60
CA ILE A 122 -3.38 0.71 -13.84
C ILE A 122 -4.36 1.37 -14.84
N SER A 123 -5.57 0.83 -15.00
CA SER A 123 -6.60 1.41 -15.87
C SER A 123 -7.04 2.78 -15.34
N THR A 124 -7.30 2.91 -14.02
CA THR A 124 -7.58 4.21 -13.41
C THR A 124 -6.45 5.20 -13.63
N TYR A 125 -5.19 4.79 -13.42
CA TYR A 125 -4.02 5.64 -13.68
C TYR A 125 -3.95 6.13 -15.13
N ARG A 126 -4.26 5.29 -16.11
CA ARG A 126 -4.12 5.64 -17.54
C ARG A 126 -5.29 6.45 -18.06
N GLU A 127 -6.50 6.05 -17.70
CA GLU A 127 -7.74 6.52 -18.34
C GLU A 127 -8.43 7.63 -17.53
N HIS A 128 -8.20 7.70 -16.22
CA HIS A 128 -8.92 8.58 -15.29
C HIS A 128 -7.95 9.41 -14.45
N LYS A 129 -7.13 10.24 -15.10
CA LYS A 129 -6.07 11.04 -14.46
C LYS A 129 -6.57 11.95 -13.33
N SER A 130 -7.75 12.58 -13.49
CA SER A 130 -8.34 13.41 -12.44
C SER A 130 -8.68 12.59 -11.19
N SER A 131 -9.24 11.39 -11.37
CA SER A 131 -9.56 10.47 -10.27
C SER A 131 -8.29 9.98 -9.58
N TRP A 132 -7.22 9.72 -10.35
CA TRP A 132 -5.92 9.38 -9.83
C TRP A 132 -5.33 10.49 -8.96
N GLU A 133 -5.34 11.74 -9.43
CA GLU A 133 -4.90 12.88 -8.61
C GLU A 133 -5.72 13.02 -7.32
N GLY A 134 -7.04 12.74 -7.39
CA GLY A 134 -7.91 12.70 -6.22
C GLY A 134 -7.47 11.65 -5.21
N LEU A 135 -7.14 10.43 -5.66
CA LEU A 135 -6.59 9.36 -4.82
C LEU A 135 -5.30 9.80 -4.11
N MET A 136 -4.36 10.36 -4.86
CA MET A 136 -3.08 10.84 -4.33
C MET A 136 -3.30 11.90 -3.26
N LYS A 137 -4.10 12.94 -3.56
CA LYS A 137 -4.37 14.05 -2.63
C LYS A 137 -5.07 13.60 -1.36
N ARG A 138 -6.06 12.69 -1.47
CA ARG A 138 -6.74 12.13 -0.29
C ARG A 138 -5.76 11.35 0.59
N GLY A 139 -4.89 10.52 -0.01
CA GLY A 139 -3.82 9.82 0.72
C GLY A 139 -2.89 10.78 1.46
N MET A 140 -2.40 11.83 0.77
CA MET A 140 -1.49 12.82 1.34
C MET A 140 -2.13 13.70 2.43
N SER A 141 -3.46 13.83 2.44
CA SER A 141 -4.19 14.61 3.44
C SER A 141 -4.53 13.85 4.72
N LYS A 142 -4.33 12.52 4.74
CA LYS A 142 -4.58 11.72 5.94
C LYS A 142 -3.51 12.02 6.99
N ASP A 143 -3.94 12.11 8.25
CA ASP A 143 -3.04 12.26 9.38
C ASP A 143 -2.56 10.89 9.85
N PHE A 144 -1.26 10.63 9.66
CA PHE A 144 -0.58 9.43 10.14
C PHE A 144 0.48 9.76 11.19
N THR A 145 0.32 10.88 11.91
CA THR A 145 1.21 11.26 13.00
C THR A 145 1.01 10.35 14.22
N TRP A 146 2.04 10.30 15.05
CA TRP A 146 1.95 9.62 16.33
C TRP A 146 0.99 10.31 17.30
N ASP A 147 0.79 11.62 17.18
CA ASP A 147 -0.20 12.36 17.97
C ASP A 147 -1.61 11.86 17.66
N HIS A 148 -1.95 11.71 16.37
CA HIS A 148 -3.23 11.12 15.98
C HIS A 148 -3.40 9.67 16.50
N ALA A 149 -2.33 8.87 16.43
CA ALA A 149 -2.37 7.53 17.01
C ALA A 149 -2.57 7.56 18.54
N ALA A 150 -1.91 8.48 19.24
CA ALA A 150 -2.02 8.63 20.69
C ALA A 150 -3.44 9.02 21.12
N GLU A 151 -4.11 9.93 20.40
CA GLU A 151 -5.52 10.29 20.67
C GLU A 151 -6.44 9.06 20.68
N GLN A 152 -6.24 8.12 19.76
CA GLN A 152 -7.01 6.87 19.73
C GLN A 152 -6.75 6.00 20.97
N TYR A 153 -5.50 5.90 21.42
CA TYR A 153 -5.16 5.17 22.65
C TYR A 153 -5.68 5.86 23.91
N GLU A 154 -5.62 7.19 23.98
CA GLU A 154 -6.19 7.96 25.10
C GLU A 154 -7.69 7.70 25.26
N GLN A 155 -8.42 7.65 24.15
CA GLN A 155 -9.84 7.32 24.15
C GLN A 155 -10.10 5.90 24.68
N ILE A 156 -9.27 4.92 24.29
CA ILE A 156 -9.36 3.55 24.80
C ILE A 156 -9.10 3.51 26.31
N PHE A 157 -8.08 4.22 26.80
CA PHE A 157 -7.79 4.29 28.22
C PHE A 157 -8.94 4.91 29.01
N GLN A 158 -9.58 5.96 28.48
CA GLN A 158 -10.76 6.55 29.11
C GLN A 158 -11.90 5.53 29.26
N TRP A 159 -12.21 4.74 28.22
CA TRP A 159 -13.22 3.69 28.31
C TRP A 159 -12.87 2.66 29.39
N ALA A 160 -11.60 2.20 29.40
CA ALA A 160 -11.13 1.23 30.37
C ALA A 160 -11.20 1.72 31.84
N PHE A 161 -11.07 3.03 32.07
CA PHE A 161 -11.20 3.62 33.41
C PHE A 161 -12.65 3.86 33.85
N ILE A 162 -13.58 4.05 32.91
CA ILE A 162 -15.02 4.24 33.20
C ILE A 162 -15.67 2.91 33.57
N ASP A 163 -15.32 1.84 32.86
CA ASP A 163 -15.91 0.53 33.07
C ASP A 163 -15.37 -0.16 34.33
N ARG A 164 -16.19 -1.05 34.90
CA ARG A 164 -15.70 -1.93 35.96
C ARG A 164 -14.64 -2.86 35.37
N PRO A 165 -13.58 -3.20 36.15
CA PRO A 165 -12.62 -4.21 35.75
C PRO A 165 -13.29 -5.48 35.23
N TYR A 166 -12.89 -5.90 34.03
CA TYR A 166 -13.53 -6.98 33.28
C TYR A 166 -13.60 -8.32 34.04
N VAL A 167 -12.70 -8.55 35.00
CA VAL A 167 -12.57 -9.81 35.76
C VAL A 167 -13.13 -9.68 37.20
N MET A 168 -14.06 -8.75 37.45
CA MET A 168 -14.85 -8.69 38.70
C MET A 168 -16.27 -9.19 38.49
#